data_AF-S2KTG0-F1
#
_entry.id   AF-S2KTG0-F1
#
_cell.length_a   1.000
_cell.length_b   1.000
_cell.length_c   1.000
_cell.angle_alpha   90.00
_cell.angle_beta   90.00
_cell.angle_gamma   90.00
#
_symmetry.space_group_name_H-M   'P 1'
#
loop_
_entity.id
_entity.type
_entity.pdbx_description
1 polymer ?
#
loop_
_entity_poly.entity_id
_entity_poly.type
_entity_poly.pdbx_seq_one_letter_code
_entity_poly.pdbx_strand_id
1 'polypeptide(L)' 'MPLSLEEMTAVAIRNQHLILAEELKKGVPLNYRDELGRNILEYPDGHIEITQDVIPPYIQNQMKPCNHD' A
#
# COMPACT_ATOMS: atom_id res chain seq x y z
N MET A 1 -17.56 26.15 3.60
CA MET A 1 -18.53 25.02 3.58
C MET A 1 -17.77 23.78 3.98
N PRO A 2 -18.32 22.94 4.89
CA PRO A 2 -17.75 21.62 5.09
C PRO A 2 -17.88 20.81 3.81
N LEU A 3 -16.91 19.94 3.55
CA LEU A 3 -16.97 18.98 2.44
C LEU A 3 -18.15 18.02 2.69
N SER A 4 -18.81 17.61 1.61
CA SER A 4 -19.72 16.46 1.64
C SER A 4 -18.95 15.16 1.93
N LEU A 5 -19.66 14.12 2.34
CA LEU A 5 -19.05 12.81 2.57
C LEU A 5 -18.34 12.27 1.32
N GLU A 6 -18.91 12.51 0.13
CA GLU A 6 -18.32 12.11 -1.15
C GLU A 6 -17.00 12.85 -1.41
N GLU A 7 -16.99 14.16 -1.23
CA GLU A 7 -15.79 14.98 -1.39
C GLU A 7 -14.71 14.62 -0.37
N MET A 8 -15.08 14.36 0.89
CA MET A 8 -14.15 13.89 1.92
C MET A 8 -13.52 12.55 1.53
N THR A 9 -14.32 11.62 1.01
CA THR A 9 -13.85 10.30 0.57
C THR A 9 -12.89 10.43 -0.61
N ALA A 10 -13.24 11.24 -1.61
CA ALA A 10 -12.37 11.48 -2.76
C ALA A 10 -11.04 12.13 -2.37
N VAL A 11 -11.07 13.11 -1.44
CA VAL A 11 -9.86 13.75 -0.92
C VAL A 11 -9.01 12.76 -0.14
N ALA A 12 -9.61 11.92 0.70
CA ALA A 12 -8.88 10.90 1.47
C ALA A 12 -8.17 9.90 0.55
N ILE A 13 -8.87 9.37 -0.45
CA ILE A 13 -8.30 8.45 -1.45
C ILE A 13 -7.14 9.11 -2.21
N ARG A 14 -7.32 10.36 -2.67
CA ARG A 14 -6.26 11.10 -3.37
C ARG A 14 -5.03 11.30 -2.48
N ASN A 15 -5.22 11.73 -1.25
CA ASN A 15 -4.11 11.97 -0.31
C ASN A 15 -3.37 10.67 0.03
N GLN A 16 -4.10 9.55 0.14
CA GLN A 16 -3.49 8.25 0.33
C GLN A 16 -2.59 7.86 -0.86
N HIS A 17 -3.04 8.05 -2.10
CA HIS A 17 -2.21 7.79 -3.28
C HIS A 17 -0.92 8.63 -3.28
N LEU A 18 -0.99 9.89 -2.87
CA LEU A 18 0.19 10.76 -2.77
C LEU A 18 1.20 10.23 -1.74
N ILE A 19 0.72 9.83 -0.57
CA ILE A 19 1.58 9.27 0.49
C ILE A 19 2.25 7.99 0.00
N LEU A 20 1.48 7.07 -0.60
CA LEU A 20 2.01 5.80 -1.11
C LEU A 20 3.05 6.02 -2.23
N ALA A 21 2.83 6.99 -3.11
CA ALA A 21 3.79 7.35 -4.15
C ALA A 21 5.11 7.89 -3.57
N GLU A 22 5.07 8.63 -2.45
CA GLU A 22 6.28 9.08 -1.76
C GLU A 22 7.02 7.94 -1.06
N GLU A 23 6.31 6.96 -0.48
CA GLU A 23 6.94 5.77 0.11
C GLU A 23 7.61 4.89 -0.97
N LEU A 24 6.97 4.71 -2.13
CA LEU A 24 7.58 4.04 -3.29
C LEU A 24 8.91 4.68 -3.68
N LYS A 25 8.95 6.02 -3.78
CA LYS A 25 10.18 6.76 -4.10
C LYS A 25 11.30 6.55 -3.09
N LYS A 26 10.97 6.24 -1.83
CA LYS A 26 11.95 5.93 -0.77
C LYS A 26 12.48 4.49 -0.86
N GLY A 27 12.02 3.71 -1.83
CA GLY A 27 12.44 2.32 -1.99
C GLY A 27 11.54 1.33 -1.25
N VAL A 28 10.41 1.77 -0.68
CA VAL A 28 9.50 0.91 0.09
C VAL A 28 8.46 0.30 -0.85
N PRO A 29 8.41 -1.03 -1.02
CA PRO A 29 7.37 -1.67 -1.81
C PRO A 29 5.98 -1.46 -1.18
N LEU A 30 4.97 -1.24 -2.00
CA LEU A 30 3.58 -1.15 -1.54
C LEU A 30 2.95 -2.52 -1.54
N ASN A 31 2.21 -2.82 -0.47
CA ASN A 31 1.43 -4.03 -0.36
C ASN A 31 -0.04 -3.67 -0.11
N TYR A 32 -0.91 -3.95 -1.08
CA TYR A 32 -2.33 -3.66 -1.00
C TYR A 32 -3.16 -4.77 -1.63
N ARG A 33 -4.47 -4.76 -1.35
CA ARG A 33 -5.42 -5.64 -2.03
C ARG A 33 -6.14 -4.90 -3.13
N ASP A 34 -6.30 -5.55 -4.27
CA ASP A 34 -7.15 -5.03 -5.34
C ASP A 34 -8.64 -5.34 -5.09
N GLU A 35 -9.49 -4.87 -6.00
CA GLU A 35 -10.95 -5.05 -5.95
C GLU A 35 -11.39 -6.52 -5.99
N LEU A 36 -10.53 -7.42 -6.47
CA LEU A 36 -10.76 -8.87 -6.51
C LEU A 36 -10.21 -9.59 -5.27
N GLY A 37 -9.64 -8.84 -4.32
CA GLY A 37 -9.07 -9.38 -3.08
C GLY A 37 -7.68 -10.00 -3.25
N ARG A 38 -7.04 -9.84 -4.41
CA ARG A 38 -5.66 -10.32 -4.68
C ARG A 38 -4.67 -9.40 -4.00
N ASN A 39 -3.58 -9.95 -3.49
CA ASN A 39 -2.51 -9.12 -2.95
C ASN A 39 -1.64 -8.62 -4.11
N ILE A 40 -1.41 -7.31 -4.14
CA ILE A 40 -0.56 -6.61 -5.08
C ILE A 40 0.67 -6.13 -4.32
N LEU A 41 1.85 -6.49 -4.81
CA LEU A 41 3.12 -5.98 -4.34
C LEU A 41 3.75 -5.15 -5.47
N GLU A 42 3.79 -3.84 -5.27
CA GLU A 42 4.32 -2.88 -6.24
C GLU A 42 5.67 -2.37 -5.77
N TYR A 43 6.67 -2.52 -6.64
CA TYR A 43 8.05 -2.18 -6.35
C TYR A 43 8.41 -0.77 -6.88
N PRO A 44 9.43 -0.13 -6.28
CA PRO A 44 9.90 1.19 -6.72
C PRO A 44 10.33 1.27 -8.19
N ASP A 45 10.71 0.14 -8.79
CA ASP A 45 11.11 0.04 -10.21
C ASP A 45 9.92 -0.16 -11.17
N GLY A 46 8.69 -0.19 -10.65
CA GLY A 46 7.47 -0.43 -11.39
C GLY A 46 7.13 -1.91 -11.62
N HIS A 47 7.92 -2.84 -11.07
CA HIS A 47 7.56 -4.25 -11.06
C HIS A 47 6.32 -4.49 -10.17
N ILE A 48 5.43 -5.39 -10.60
CA ILE A 48 4.20 -5.72 -9.87
C ILE A 48 4.11 -7.24 -9.75
N GLU A 49 4.03 -7.73 -8.51
CA GLU A 49 3.67 -9.12 -8.21
C GLU A 49 2.21 -9.21 -7.77
N ILE A 50 1.47 -10.15 -8.34
CA ILE A 50 0.08 -10.43 -7.99
C ILE A 50 0.03 -11.84 -7.40
N THR A 51 -0.42 -11.96 -6.15
CA THR A 51 -0.57 -13.26 -5.48
C THR A 51 -2.02 -13.45 -5.03
N GLN A 52 -2.53 -14.68 -5.22
CA GLN A 52 -3.87 -15.06 -4.73
C GLN A 52 -3.83 -15.45 -3.25
N ASP A 53 -2.71 -16.00 -2.77
CA ASP A 53 -2.57 -16.52 -1.42
C ASP A 53 -1.27 -16.06 -0.78
N VAL A 54 -1.44 -15.24 0.26
CA VAL A 54 -0.45 -14.82 1.26
C VAL A 54 0.71 -13.97 0.73
N ILE A 55 0.96 -12.87 1.44
CA ILE A 55 2.18 -12.04 1.29
C ILE A 55 3.40 -12.96 1.20
N PRO A 56 4.27 -12.82 0.18
CA PRO A 56 5.41 -13.71 0.01
C PRO A 56 6.26 -13.82 1.29
N PRO A 57 6.75 -15.02 1.67
CA PRO A 57 7.46 -15.23 2.94
C PRO A 57 8.67 -14.32 3.14
N TYR A 58 9.32 -13.89 2.06
CA TYR A 58 10.46 -12.98 2.13
C TYR A 58 10.09 -11.56 2.57
N ILE A 59 8.85 -11.11 2.33
CA ILE A 59 8.30 -9.84 2.83
C ILE A 59 7.83 -9.96 4.29
N GLN A 60 7.26 -11.11 4.67
CA GLN A 60 6.86 -11.36 6.06
C GLN A 60 8.04 -11.22 7.04
N ASN A 61 9.25 -11.61 6.61
CA ASN A 61 10.47 -11.49 7.41
C ASN A 61 11.00 -10.04 7.54
N GLN A 62 10.61 -9.14 6.64
CA GLN A 62 10.96 -7.71 6.70
C GLN A 62 9.99 -6.93 7.61
N MET A 63 8.75 -7.40 7.73
CA MET A 63 7.76 -6.92 8.69
C MET A 63 7.99 -7.55 10.07
N LYS A 64 9.22 -7.48 10.61
CA LYS A 64 9.42 -7.79 12.03
C LYS A 64 8.68 -6.73 12.85
N PRO A 65 7.84 -7.09 13.83
CA PRO A 65 7.31 -6.10 14.75
C PRO A 65 8.50 -5.41 15.41
N CYS A 66 8.52 -4.07 15.38
CA CYS A 66 9.42 -3.29 16.21
C CYS A 66 9.06 -3.60 17.65
N ASN A 67 9.71 -4.60 18.25
CA ASN A 67 9.65 -4.81 19.69
C ASN A 67 10.18 -3.53 20.33
N HIS A 68 9.28 -2.76 20.95
CA HIS A 68 9.68 -1.71 21.87
C HIS A 68 10.04 -2.43 23.18
N ASP A 69 11.34 -2.63 23.38
CA ASP A 69 11.90 -2.87 24.72
C ASP A 69 11.86 -1.56 25.54
#